data_AF-A0A7K2FLM6-F1
#
_entry.id   AF-A0A7K2FLM6-F1
#
_cell.length_a   1.000
_cell.length_b   1.000
_cell.length_c   1.000
_cell.angle_alpha   90.00
_cell.angle_beta   90.00
_cell.angle_gamma   90.00
#
_symmetry.space_group_name_H-M   'P 1'
#
loop_
_entity.id
_entity.type
_entity.pdbx_description
1 polymer ?
#
loop_
_entity_poly.entity_id
_entity_poly.type
_entity_poly.pdbx_seq_one_letter_code
_entity_poly.pdbx_strand_id
1 'polypeptide(L)'
;GASAVPRTVPSPLPAAPSASTVAAPPVVSRAGWGADECARDAGYPDYATKVKVVFVHHTDTTNTYSCTDSPAIVRSLYALHLHQGWRDLGYNFLVDKCGTIFEGRFGGTAMPVIGAQTYGFNTDSMGIAAIGTYTDLSGGDASASTIKGAAPSQAMQTAIARIAAWKLGMSGISPTATSTLTEGSKDSYGFTFGQSYTLNAVSGHRNGYATDCPGNQLYAQLATIRSYATGPATGVAVTGVAGASGTAKSGTSYVTGTSATVRWSTTTPTALLSGAEVLVDGKSVAKTAGSATSAAVTLTGGRHTVQVRVTHITGKTTTSTAATVIADTTVPTYPTAPSAALRTGTVNTTGIPVTVSWKAADDNGLRAQAATSPTAATLASTATSWATTAKAATATKFALKATDLAGNAATTSVTRTATLVQETSAKATGTWAKKSSTSYLGGASTGSSAANATLTWTFKGRSVSWIASRASTSGQVKIYLDGTYQSTVDLKSATTLYRQAMWTKTWSGVAQHTLKIVVVGTAGRPAVTTDGIAVLN
;
A
#
# COMPACT_ATOMS: atom_id res chain seq x y z
N GLY A 1 70.79 -42.42 -11.16
CA GLY A 1 69.74 -42.34 -12.20
C GLY A 1 68.41 -42.17 -11.53
N ALA A 2 67.79 -41.01 -11.64
CA ALA A 2 66.42 -40.78 -11.19
C ALA A 2 65.49 -41.02 -12.39
N SER A 3 64.62 -42.01 -12.28
CA SER A 3 63.64 -42.37 -13.31
C SER A 3 62.59 -41.27 -13.40
N ALA A 4 62.59 -40.52 -14.50
CA ALA A 4 61.54 -39.56 -14.82
C ALA A 4 60.29 -40.33 -15.27
N VAL A 5 59.25 -40.30 -14.44
CA VAL A 5 57.91 -40.76 -14.85
C VAL A 5 57.45 -39.88 -16.03
N PRO A 6 56.94 -40.46 -17.13
CA PRO A 6 56.51 -39.67 -18.28
C PRO A 6 55.34 -38.75 -17.89
N ARG A 7 55.47 -37.45 -18.20
CA ARG A 7 54.36 -36.51 -18.12
C ARG A 7 53.29 -36.95 -19.12
N THR A 8 52.14 -37.39 -18.62
CA THR A 8 50.98 -37.71 -19.46
C THR A 8 50.50 -36.44 -20.17
N VAL A 9 50.16 -36.59 -21.46
CA VAL A 9 49.55 -35.55 -22.29
C VAL A 9 48.30 -35.02 -21.56
N PRO A 10 47.99 -33.70 -21.60
CA PRO A 10 46.76 -33.18 -21.02
C PRO A 10 45.56 -33.94 -21.58
N SER A 11 44.72 -34.49 -20.70
CA SER A 11 43.47 -35.12 -21.11
C SER A 11 42.70 -34.17 -22.03
N PRO A 12 42.14 -34.64 -23.17
CA PRO A 12 41.33 -33.79 -24.03
C PRO A 12 40.18 -33.19 -23.21
N LEU A 13 39.85 -31.91 -23.47
CA LEU A 13 38.72 -31.27 -22.81
C LEU A 13 37.48 -32.17 -22.95
N PRO A 14 36.73 -32.44 -21.86
CA PRO A 14 35.49 -33.18 -21.96
C PRO A 14 34.51 -32.48 -22.89
N ALA A 15 33.54 -33.23 -23.44
CA ALA A 15 32.40 -32.65 -24.14
C ALA A 15 31.75 -31.56 -23.28
N ALA A 16 31.38 -30.44 -23.91
CA ALA A 16 30.75 -29.32 -23.21
C ALA A 16 29.48 -29.79 -22.46
N PRO A 17 29.29 -29.41 -21.20
CA PRO A 17 28.14 -29.81 -20.42
C PRO A 17 26.87 -29.18 -21.00
N SER A 18 25.73 -29.80 -20.72
CA SER A 18 24.43 -29.21 -21.04
C SER A 18 24.30 -27.83 -20.40
N ALA A 19 23.76 -26.88 -21.18
CA ALA A 19 23.46 -25.55 -20.66
C ALA A 19 22.48 -25.66 -19.48
N SER A 20 22.75 -24.92 -18.41
CA SER A 20 21.87 -24.91 -17.24
C SER A 20 20.52 -24.27 -17.59
N THR A 21 19.45 -24.80 -17.02
CA THR A 21 18.11 -24.19 -17.05
C THR A 21 17.99 -22.94 -16.17
N VAL A 22 19.04 -22.60 -15.42
CA VAL A 22 19.10 -21.45 -14.52
C VAL A 22 20.34 -20.62 -14.87
N ALA A 23 20.18 -19.30 -14.98
CA ALA A 23 21.30 -18.42 -15.28
C ALA A 23 22.37 -18.45 -14.17
N ALA A 24 23.65 -18.41 -14.58
CA ALA A 24 24.75 -18.35 -13.63
C ALA A 24 24.65 -17.11 -12.72
N PRO A 25 24.94 -17.22 -11.41
CA PRO A 25 25.08 -16.06 -10.55
C PRO A 25 26.32 -15.23 -10.94
N PRO A 26 26.39 -13.95 -10.53
CA PRO A 26 27.66 -13.23 -10.49
C PRO A 26 28.65 -13.96 -9.58
N VAL A 27 29.86 -14.19 -10.08
CA VAL A 27 30.93 -14.89 -9.36
C VAL A 27 32.20 -14.04 -9.43
N VAL A 28 32.85 -13.84 -8.29
CA VAL A 28 34.22 -13.31 -8.24
C VAL A 28 35.14 -14.41 -8.78
N SER A 29 35.68 -14.15 -9.97
CA SER A 29 36.58 -15.08 -10.65
C SER A 29 37.86 -15.28 -9.85
N ARG A 30 38.62 -16.33 -10.20
CA ARG A 30 39.94 -16.60 -9.63
C ARG A 30 40.90 -15.41 -9.73
N ALA A 31 40.98 -14.78 -10.90
CA ALA A 31 41.72 -13.54 -11.06
C ALA A 31 41.18 -12.40 -10.16
N GLY A 32 39.86 -12.31 -10.00
CA GLY A 32 39.21 -11.28 -9.19
C GLY A 32 39.54 -11.38 -7.69
N TRP A 33 39.75 -12.58 -7.15
CA TRP A 33 40.23 -12.74 -5.77
C TRP A 33 41.76 -12.88 -5.66
N GLY A 34 42.49 -12.85 -6.78
CA GLY A 34 43.95 -12.88 -6.81
C GLY A 34 44.55 -14.27 -6.65
N ALA A 35 43.98 -15.28 -7.30
CA ALA A 35 44.56 -16.62 -7.37
C ALA A 35 45.94 -16.60 -8.03
N ASP A 36 46.92 -17.24 -7.39
CA ASP A 36 48.18 -17.57 -8.03
C ASP A 36 48.02 -18.86 -8.83
N GLU A 37 47.72 -18.73 -10.13
CA GLU A 37 47.53 -19.87 -11.04
C GLU A 37 48.82 -20.67 -11.31
N CYS A 38 50.00 -20.13 -10.97
CA CYS A 38 51.26 -20.86 -11.08
C CYS A 38 51.51 -21.79 -9.88
N ALA A 39 50.81 -21.56 -8.76
CA ALA A 39 50.98 -22.35 -7.54
C ALA A 39 50.17 -23.65 -7.53
N ARG A 40 49.08 -23.73 -8.30
CA ARG A 40 48.30 -24.98 -8.46
C ARG A 40 49.02 -25.96 -9.38
N ASP A 41 48.58 -27.21 -9.33
CA ASP A 41 49.05 -28.22 -10.28
C ASP A 41 48.72 -27.81 -11.73
N ALA A 42 49.65 -28.09 -12.63
CA ALA A 42 49.58 -27.67 -14.02
C ALA A 42 48.55 -28.50 -14.81
N GLY A 43 47.86 -27.86 -15.75
CA GLY A 43 46.86 -28.50 -16.60
C GLY A 43 45.42 -28.28 -16.16
N TYR A 44 44.51 -29.08 -16.72
CA TYR A 44 43.07 -29.03 -16.41
C TYR A 44 42.75 -29.97 -15.24
N PRO A 45 41.74 -29.61 -14.41
CA PRO A 45 41.24 -30.51 -13.38
C PRO A 45 40.52 -31.71 -14.00
N ASP A 46 40.25 -32.70 -13.16
CA ASP A 46 39.38 -33.81 -13.53
C ASP A 46 37.91 -33.34 -13.58
N TYR A 47 37.14 -33.90 -14.51
CA TYR A 47 35.74 -33.52 -14.74
C TYR A 47 34.84 -34.74 -14.65
N ALA A 48 33.69 -34.58 -14.01
CA ALA A 48 32.59 -35.53 -14.04
C ALA A 48 31.69 -35.27 -15.26
N THR A 49 30.78 -36.20 -15.54
CA THR A 49 29.80 -36.02 -16.64
C THR A 49 28.61 -35.16 -16.21
N LYS A 50 28.28 -35.14 -14.91
CA LYS A 50 27.14 -34.42 -14.35
C LYS A 50 27.44 -33.93 -12.93
N VAL A 51 26.62 -33.01 -12.44
CA VAL A 51 26.53 -32.67 -11.01
C VAL A 51 25.22 -33.24 -10.48
N LYS A 52 25.30 -34.29 -9.67
CA LYS A 52 24.16 -34.98 -9.07
C LYS A 52 23.81 -34.47 -7.67
N VAL A 53 24.82 -34.08 -6.91
CA VAL A 53 24.70 -33.58 -5.54
C VAL A 53 25.59 -32.36 -5.36
N VAL A 54 25.10 -31.37 -4.63
CA VAL A 54 25.86 -30.24 -4.12
C VAL A 54 26.02 -30.43 -2.62
N PHE A 55 27.27 -30.62 -2.18
CA PHE A 55 27.62 -30.64 -0.78
C PHE A 55 27.86 -29.22 -0.26
N VAL A 56 27.15 -28.86 0.79
CA VAL A 56 27.35 -27.61 1.54
C VAL A 56 28.34 -27.88 2.67
N HIS A 57 29.36 -27.04 2.71
CA HIS A 57 30.46 -27.04 3.67
C HIS A 57 30.49 -25.74 4.44
N HIS A 58 31.24 -25.70 5.54
CA HIS A 58 31.82 -24.48 6.06
C HIS A 58 33.35 -24.55 5.96
N THR A 59 34.04 -23.42 6.08
CA THR A 59 35.51 -23.40 6.09
C THR A 59 36.10 -23.60 7.49
N ASP A 60 35.24 -23.56 8.51
CA ASP A 60 35.59 -23.58 9.93
C ASP A 60 36.58 -22.47 10.34
N THR A 61 36.48 -21.32 9.67
CA THR A 61 37.25 -20.12 9.99
C THR A 61 36.45 -19.18 10.89
N THR A 62 37.08 -18.16 11.48
CA THR A 62 36.35 -17.13 12.24
C THR A 62 35.25 -16.45 11.42
N ASN A 63 34.21 -15.95 12.09
CA ASN A 63 33.14 -15.13 11.52
C ASN A 63 33.35 -13.62 11.69
N THR A 64 34.43 -13.21 12.40
CA THR A 64 34.70 -11.80 12.77
C THR A 64 35.31 -10.96 11.65
N TYR A 65 35.47 -11.51 10.45
CA TYR A 65 36.04 -10.81 9.29
C TYR A 65 35.09 -9.77 8.66
N SER A 66 35.63 -8.77 7.97
CA SER A 66 34.86 -7.91 7.06
C SER A 66 34.69 -8.61 5.71
N CYS A 67 33.55 -8.45 5.02
CA CYS A 67 33.36 -9.06 3.70
C CYS A 67 34.33 -8.52 2.62
N THR A 68 34.98 -7.38 2.87
CA THR A 68 36.10 -6.90 2.04
C THR A 68 37.35 -7.77 2.15
N ASP A 69 37.48 -8.53 3.25
CA ASP A 69 38.60 -9.44 3.50
C ASP A 69 38.38 -10.80 2.84
N SER A 70 37.17 -11.10 2.34
CA SER A 70 36.81 -12.39 1.74
C SER A 70 37.80 -12.85 0.66
N PRO A 71 38.27 -12.01 -0.29
CA PRO A 71 39.31 -12.42 -1.23
C PRO A 71 40.61 -12.91 -0.57
N ALA A 72 41.04 -12.25 0.52
CA ALA A 72 42.24 -12.65 1.25
C ALA A 72 42.05 -13.98 2.00
N ILE A 73 40.85 -14.23 2.54
CA ILE A 73 40.49 -15.49 3.17
C ILE A 73 40.45 -16.63 2.13
N VAL A 74 39.90 -16.38 0.94
CA VAL A 74 39.94 -17.36 -0.15
C VAL A 74 41.38 -17.71 -0.54
N ARG A 75 42.27 -16.70 -0.65
CA ARG A 75 43.70 -16.93 -0.91
C ARG A 75 44.39 -17.72 0.20
N SER A 76 44.06 -17.48 1.47
CA SER A 76 44.67 -18.23 2.58
C SER A 76 44.22 -19.68 2.61
N LEU A 77 42.94 -19.96 2.35
CA LEU A 77 42.42 -21.33 2.19
C LEU A 77 43.04 -22.04 0.99
N TYR A 78 43.31 -21.32 -0.10
CA TYR A 78 44.00 -21.84 -1.27
C TYR A 78 45.43 -22.26 -0.93
N ALA A 79 46.22 -21.36 -0.32
CA ALA A 79 47.58 -21.67 0.12
C ALA A 79 47.63 -22.84 1.11
N LEU A 80 46.66 -22.91 2.03
CA LEU A 80 46.54 -24.02 2.98
C LEU A 80 46.33 -25.37 2.28
N HIS A 81 45.39 -25.46 1.33
CA HIS A 81 45.16 -26.70 0.59
C HIS A 81 46.37 -27.11 -0.26
N LEU A 82 47.07 -26.16 -0.88
CA LEU A 82 48.31 -26.46 -1.60
C LEU A 82 49.39 -27.01 -0.65
N HIS A 83 49.53 -26.44 0.54
CA HIS A 83 50.44 -26.94 1.57
C HIS A 83 50.07 -28.36 2.05
N GLN A 84 48.79 -28.72 2.02
CA GLN A 84 48.31 -30.09 2.30
C GLN A 84 48.57 -31.07 1.13
N GLY A 85 49.21 -30.60 0.05
CA GLY A 85 49.51 -31.40 -1.13
C GLY A 85 48.34 -31.55 -2.10
N TRP A 86 47.30 -30.72 -1.98
CA TRP A 86 46.18 -30.75 -2.92
C TRP A 86 46.55 -30.03 -4.21
N ARG A 87 45.92 -30.44 -5.31
CA ARG A 87 46.19 -29.88 -6.64
C ARG A 87 45.72 -28.42 -6.80
N ASP A 88 44.71 -28.01 -6.03
CA ASP A 88 44.07 -26.70 -6.02
C ASP A 88 43.16 -26.63 -4.76
N LEU A 89 42.45 -25.52 -4.56
CA LEU A 89 41.40 -25.39 -3.56
C LEU A 89 40.38 -26.56 -3.71
N GLY A 90 40.03 -27.20 -2.59
CA GLY A 90 39.19 -28.40 -2.63
C GLY A 90 37.75 -28.14 -3.07
N TYR A 91 37.18 -27.02 -2.63
CA TYR A 91 35.80 -26.62 -2.92
C TYR A 91 35.66 -26.04 -4.34
N ASN A 92 34.53 -26.28 -5.00
CA ASN A 92 34.25 -25.66 -6.29
C ASN A 92 33.87 -24.19 -6.17
N PHE A 93 33.16 -23.83 -5.09
CA PHE A 93 32.78 -22.45 -4.79
C PHE A 93 32.94 -22.15 -3.31
N LEU A 94 33.14 -20.87 -2.98
CA LEU A 94 33.00 -20.36 -1.63
C LEU A 94 31.95 -19.24 -1.59
N VAL A 95 31.28 -19.11 -0.45
CA VAL A 95 30.27 -18.06 -0.22
C VAL A 95 30.58 -17.37 1.10
N ASP A 96 30.71 -16.05 1.11
CA ASP A 96 30.89 -15.30 2.35
C ASP A 96 29.56 -14.95 3.04
N LYS A 97 29.62 -14.43 4.26
CA LYS A 97 28.43 -14.01 5.02
C LYS A 97 27.66 -12.84 4.40
N CYS A 98 28.21 -12.14 3.41
CA CYS A 98 27.53 -11.10 2.64
C CYS A 98 26.88 -11.62 1.35
N GLY A 99 27.06 -12.92 1.03
CA GLY A 99 26.51 -13.55 -0.18
C GLY A 99 27.39 -13.38 -1.42
N THR A 100 28.65 -12.93 -1.27
CA THR A 100 29.62 -12.93 -2.37
C THR A 100 30.00 -14.36 -2.72
N ILE A 101 29.91 -14.71 -4.01
CA ILE A 101 30.27 -16.03 -4.52
C ILE A 101 31.65 -15.95 -5.14
N PHE A 102 32.56 -16.83 -4.72
CA PHE A 102 33.90 -16.94 -5.25
C PHE A 102 34.04 -18.26 -6.03
N GLU A 103 34.65 -18.20 -7.20
CA GLU A 103 35.11 -19.40 -7.89
C GLU A 103 36.25 -20.02 -7.07
N GLY A 104 36.05 -21.25 -6.60
CA GLY A 104 37.06 -22.02 -5.89
C GLY A 104 37.96 -22.72 -6.88
N ARG A 105 37.86 -24.05 -6.95
CA ARG A 105 38.62 -24.90 -7.88
C ARG A 105 38.49 -24.43 -9.33
N PHE A 106 39.63 -24.34 -10.00
CA PHE A 106 39.76 -23.87 -11.39
C PHE A 106 38.76 -24.57 -12.32
N GLY A 107 38.03 -23.79 -13.13
CA GLY A 107 37.04 -24.29 -14.09
C GLY A 107 35.66 -24.62 -13.49
N GLY A 108 35.46 -24.44 -12.18
CA GLY A 108 34.20 -24.76 -11.49
C GLY A 108 33.01 -23.96 -12.00
N THR A 109 33.24 -22.78 -12.57
CA THR A 109 32.20 -21.97 -13.22
C THR A 109 31.71 -22.61 -14.53
N ALA A 110 32.60 -23.22 -15.31
CA ALA A 110 32.28 -23.71 -16.65
C ALA A 110 31.80 -25.17 -16.66
N MET A 111 32.48 -26.06 -15.92
CA MET A 111 32.34 -27.51 -16.06
C MET A 111 31.93 -28.20 -14.74
N PRO A 112 31.48 -29.48 -14.77
CA PRO A 112 31.33 -30.34 -13.60
C PRO A 112 32.69 -30.78 -13.02
N VAL A 113 33.47 -29.83 -12.50
CA VAL A 113 34.82 -30.10 -11.95
C VAL A 113 34.76 -31.01 -10.72
N ILE A 114 35.55 -32.08 -10.73
CA ILE A 114 35.75 -32.96 -9.57
C ILE A 114 36.61 -32.21 -8.56
N GLY A 115 36.01 -31.95 -7.40
CA GLY A 115 36.70 -31.28 -6.30
C GLY A 115 37.46 -32.24 -5.38
N ALA A 116 37.82 -31.76 -4.20
CA ALA A 116 38.44 -32.54 -3.14
C ALA A 116 37.76 -32.31 -1.78
N GLN A 117 36.51 -31.86 -1.80
CA GLN A 117 35.77 -31.44 -0.61
C GLN A 117 35.17 -32.59 0.22
N THR A 118 34.76 -33.69 -0.42
CA THR A 118 34.00 -34.76 0.22
C THR A 118 34.62 -36.06 -0.20
N TYR A 119 35.54 -36.54 0.64
CA TYR A 119 36.28 -37.78 0.41
C TYR A 119 35.32 -38.92 0.09
N GLY A 120 35.60 -39.67 -0.98
CA GLY A 120 34.73 -40.74 -1.44
C GLY A 120 33.59 -40.32 -2.39
N PHE A 121 33.12 -39.07 -2.32
CA PHE A 121 31.98 -38.59 -3.11
C PHE A 121 32.29 -37.34 -3.96
N ASN A 122 33.56 -37.07 -4.28
CA ASN A 122 33.92 -35.91 -5.11
C ASN A 122 33.43 -36.03 -6.57
N THR A 123 33.37 -37.25 -7.12
CA THR A 123 32.86 -37.51 -8.47
C THR A 123 31.34 -37.34 -8.50
N ASP A 124 30.82 -36.77 -9.59
CA ASP A 124 29.41 -36.42 -9.77
C ASP A 124 28.83 -35.47 -8.69
N SER A 125 29.69 -34.78 -7.92
CA SER A 125 29.26 -33.79 -6.93
C SER A 125 30.02 -32.48 -7.05
N MET A 126 29.55 -31.47 -6.31
CA MET A 126 30.25 -30.20 -6.14
C MET A 126 30.22 -29.71 -4.70
N GLY A 127 31.27 -29.01 -4.30
CA GLY A 127 31.39 -28.39 -2.98
C GLY A 127 31.14 -26.89 -3.01
N ILE A 128 30.27 -26.42 -2.11
CA ILE A 128 30.12 -25.00 -1.79
C ILE A 128 30.51 -24.80 -0.33
N ALA A 129 31.58 -24.06 -0.05
CA ALA A 129 32.00 -23.76 1.32
C ALA A 129 31.55 -22.37 1.78
N ALA A 130 30.76 -22.34 2.84
CA ALA A 130 30.43 -21.12 3.58
C ALA A 130 31.66 -20.64 4.37
N ILE A 131 32.17 -19.45 4.07
CA ILE A 131 33.31 -18.87 4.76
C ILE A 131 32.91 -18.49 6.18
N GLY A 132 33.47 -19.18 7.16
CA GLY A 132 33.14 -19.04 8.57
C GLY A 132 32.97 -20.39 9.26
N THR A 133 32.53 -20.33 10.51
CA THR A 133 32.15 -21.51 11.29
C THR A 133 30.69 -21.38 11.72
N TYR A 134 29.94 -22.45 11.53
CA TYR A 134 28.50 -22.52 11.80
C TYR A 134 28.18 -23.65 12.78
N THR A 135 29.19 -24.00 13.59
CA THR A 135 29.06 -24.99 14.66
C THR A 135 28.16 -24.48 15.77
N ASP A 136 27.43 -25.39 16.40
CA ASP A 136 26.75 -25.11 17.66
C ASP A 136 27.49 -25.76 18.82
N LEU A 137 28.21 -24.92 19.60
CA LEU A 137 28.96 -25.36 20.78
C LEU A 137 28.05 -25.80 21.95
N SER A 138 26.73 -25.59 21.86
CA SER A 138 25.79 -25.89 22.94
C SER A 138 25.06 -27.22 22.80
N GLY A 139 25.19 -27.96 21.69
CA GLY A 139 24.36 -29.16 21.50
C GLY A 139 24.54 -29.97 20.24
N GLY A 140 25.78 -30.40 19.92
CA GLY A 140 25.95 -31.61 19.07
C GLY A 140 27.04 -31.60 18.00
N ASP A 141 27.78 -30.50 17.81
CA ASP A 141 29.06 -30.54 17.05
C ASP A 141 30.22 -30.75 18.04
N ALA A 142 31.41 -31.18 17.57
CA ALA A 142 32.54 -31.51 18.42
C ALA A 142 32.91 -30.36 19.38
N SER A 143 32.95 -30.67 20.67
CA SER A 143 33.32 -29.74 21.76
C SER A 143 34.78 -29.27 21.69
N ALA A 144 35.58 -29.81 20.77
CA ALA A 144 36.96 -29.42 20.53
C ALA A 144 37.09 -28.04 19.88
N SER A 145 36.04 -27.53 19.22
CA SER A 145 36.05 -26.17 18.67
C SER A 145 35.83 -25.14 19.77
N THR A 146 36.74 -24.16 19.87
CA THR A 146 36.63 -23.02 20.80
C THR A 146 36.08 -21.76 20.11
N ILE A 147 35.87 -21.81 18.79
CA ILE A 147 35.36 -20.68 18.01
C ILE A 147 33.83 -20.79 17.96
N LYS A 148 33.14 -19.81 18.53
CA LYS A 148 31.67 -19.76 18.51
C LYS A 148 31.16 -19.62 17.07
N GLY A 149 30.34 -20.57 16.63
CA GLY A 149 29.64 -20.49 15.35
C GLY A 149 28.61 -19.37 15.29
N ALA A 150 28.30 -18.96 14.05
CA ALA A 150 27.29 -17.95 13.76
C ALA A 150 26.04 -18.59 13.15
N ALA A 151 24.90 -17.89 13.20
CA ALA A 151 23.77 -18.22 12.34
C ALA A 151 24.07 -17.80 10.89
N PRO A 152 23.75 -18.61 9.87
CA PRO A 152 23.98 -18.26 8.48
C PRO A 152 23.09 -17.10 8.03
N SER A 153 23.69 -16.08 7.41
CA SER A 153 22.95 -14.91 6.92
C SER A 153 22.01 -15.30 5.76
N GLN A 154 20.94 -14.52 5.59
CA GLN A 154 20.01 -14.69 4.47
C GLN A 154 20.72 -14.52 3.12
N ALA A 155 21.71 -13.63 3.03
CA ALA A 155 22.48 -13.40 1.82
C ALA A 155 23.32 -14.63 1.43
N MET A 156 23.98 -15.27 2.41
CA MET A 156 24.71 -16.52 2.22
C MET A 156 23.79 -17.65 1.76
N GLN A 157 22.68 -17.88 2.47
CA GLN A 157 21.72 -18.93 2.11
C GLN A 157 21.20 -18.74 0.68
N THR A 158 20.93 -17.49 0.29
CA THR A 158 20.48 -17.12 -1.05
C THR A 158 21.56 -17.40 -2.12
N ALA A 159 22.82 -17.07 -1.84
CA ALA A 159 23.94 -17.33 -2.73
C ALA A 159 24.18 -18.84 -2.92
N ILE A 160 24.17 -19.64 -1.84
CA ILE A 160 24.28 -21.10 -1.90
C ILE A 160 23.12 -21.68 -2.74
N ALA A 161 21.88 -21.24 -2.48
CA ALA A 161 20.71 -21.69 -3.23
C ALA A 161 20.82 -21.38 -4.73
N ARG A 162 21.34 -20.20 -5.09
CA ARG A 162 21.52 -19.78 -6.47
C ARG A 162 22.57 -20.61 -7.21
N ILE A 163 23.70 -20.92 -6.56
CA ILE A 163 24.71 -21.83 -7.13
C ILE A 163 24.13 -23.24 -7.29
N ALA A 164 23.43 -23.75 -6.28
CA ALA A 164 22.83 -25.08 -6.33
C ALA A 164 21.81 -25.21 -7.47
N ALA A 165 20.90 -24.23 -7.61
CA ALA A 165 19.94 -24.18 -8.71
C ALA A 165 20.64 -24.16 -10.08
N TRP A 166 21.71 -23.38 -10.21
CA TRP A 166 22.50 -23.29 -11.43
C TRP A 166 23.21 -24.60 -11.78
N LYS A 167 23.98 -25.18 -10.85
CA LYS A 167 24.80 -26.37 -11.16
C LYS A 167 23.97 -27.65 -11.26
N LEU A 168 22.93 -27.83 -10.45
CA LEU A 168 22.00 -28.96 -10.61
C LEU A 168 21.13 -28.81 -11.87
N GLY A 169 20.83 -27.57 -12.27
CA GLY A 169 20.14 -27.25 -13.53
C GLY A 169 20.91 -27.70 -14.78
N MET A 170 22.25 -27.79 -14.73
CA MET A 170 23.05 -28.38 -15.81
C MET A 170 22.75 -29.88 -16.00
N SER A 171 22.33 -30.56 -14.94
CA SER A 171 22.00 -31.99 -14.93
C SER A 171 20.49 -32.25 -15.01
N GLY A 172 19.65 -31.21 -15.04
CA GLY A 172 18.18 -31.33 -14.96
C GLY A 172 17.68 -31.85 -13.61
N ILE A 173 18.46 -31.75 -12.54
CA ILE A 173 18.11 -32.27 -11.21
C ILE A 173 17.45 -31.17 -10.39
N SER A 174 16.30 -31.48 -9.77
CA SER A 174 15.64 -30.56 -8.85
C SER A 174 16.44 -30.45 -7.54
N PRO A 175 16.68 -29.23 -7.00
CA PRO A 175 17.38 -29.06 -5.72
C PRO A 175 16.70 -29.73 -4.51
N THR A 176 15.39 -29.99 -4.58
CA THR A 176 14.63 -30.73 -3.55
C THR A 176 14.61 -32.25 -3.75
N ALA A 177 15.13 -32.77 -4.87
CA ALA A 177 15.18 -34.20 -5.12
C ALA A 177 16.27 -34.89 -4.30
N THR A 178 16.28 -36.22 -4.34
CA THR A 178 17.42 -37.03 -3.96
C THR A 178 18.16 -37.51 -5.21
N SER A 179 19.45 -37.84 -5.05
CA SER A 179 20.26 -38.49 -6.07
C SER A 179 21.21 -39.48 -5.42
N THR A 180 21.66 -40.45 -6.21
CA THR A 180 22.59 -41.49 -5.76
C THR A 180 24.02 -41.16 -6.18
N LEU A 181 24.97 -41.29 -5.26
CA LEU A 181 26.41 -41.26 -5.52
C LEU A 181 27.04 -42.60 -5.10
N THR A 182 28.14 -42.98 -5.75
CA THR A 182 28.90 -44.19 -5.43
C THR A 182 30.18 -43.82 -4.70
N GLU A 183 30.46 -44.49 -3.60
CA GLU A 183 31.68 -44.30 -2.80
C GLU A 183 32.92 -44.75 -3.59
N GLY A 184 33.79 -43.79 -3.90
CA GLY A 184 34.96 -43.96 -4.76
C GLY A 184 36.27 -44.19 -4.03
N SER A 185 36.29 -44.19 -2.70
CA SER A 185 37.46 -44.36 -1.86
C SER A 185 37.39 -45.64 -1.01
N LYS A 186 38.53 -46.33 -0.87
CA LYS A 186 38.64 -47.58 -0.08
C LYS A 186 38.72 -47.34 1.44
N ASP A 187 39.18 -46.16 1.82
CA ASP A 187 39.50 -45.83 3.21
C ASP A 187 38.53 -44.77 3.78
N SER A 188 37.32 -44.69 3.23
CA SER A 188 36.28 -43.75 3.69
C SER A 188 35.67 -44.23 5.01
N TYR A 189 35.64 -43.36 6.02
CA TYR A 189 35.08 -43.71 7.32
C TYR A 189 33.54 -43.65 7.28
N GLY A 190 32.87 -44.78 7.52
CA GLY A 190 31.41 -44.90 7.55
C GLY A 190 30.75 -45.21 6.20
N PHE A 191 31.53 -45.37 5.12
CA PHE A 191 31.03 -45.69 3.78
C PHE A 191 31.82 -46.85 3.16
N THR A 192 31.16 -47.69 2.37
CA THR A 192 31.76 -48.88 1.76
C THR A 192 32.11 -48.63 0.30
N PHE A 193 33.36 -48.87 -0.07
CA PHE A 193 33.85 -48.72 -1.45
C PHE A 193 32.97 -49.43 -2.48
N GLY A 194 32.60 -48.71 -3.54
CA GLY A 194 31.74 -49.19 -4.62
C GLY A 194 30.25 -49.25 -4.26
N GLN A 195 29.87 -49.04 -3.00
CA GLN A 195 28.46 -48.96 -2.60
C GLN A 195 27.86 -47.61 -2.99
N SER A 196 26.59 -47.65 -3.37
CA SER A 196 25.83 -46.46 -3.76
C SER A 196 24.94 -45.99 -2.62
N TYR A 197 24.93 -44.68 -2.37
CA TYR A 197 24.20 -44.03 -1.29
C TYR A 197 23.28 -42.94 -1.83
N THR A 198 22.06 -42.89 -1.32
CA THR A 198 21.06 -41.87 -1.70
C THR A 198 21.19 -40.66 -0.79
N LEU A 199 21.37 -39.49 -1.40
CA LEU A 199 21.59 -38.21 -0.73
C LEU A 199 20.56 -37.19 -1.23
N ASN A 200 20.32 -36.14 -0.45
CA ASN A 200 19.61 -34.98 -0.97
C ASN A 200 20.47 -34.31 -2.06
N ALA A 201 19.86 -33.80 -3.14
CA ALA A 201 20.58 -33.12 -4.21
C ALA A 201 21.32 -31.86 -3.72
N VAL A 202 20.86 -31.25 -2.62
CA VAL A 202 21.64 -30.33 -1.79
C VAL A 202 21.78 -30.94 -0.40
N SER A 203 22.99 -31.39 -0.07
CA SER A 203 23.31 -32.16 1.14
C SER A 203 24.36 -31.46 1.99
N GLY A 204 24.38 -31.69 3.31
CA GLY A 204 25.50 -31.28 4.15
C GLY A 204 26.67 -32.24 3.98
N HIS A 205 27.90 -31.76 4.15
CA HIS A 205 29.09 -32.61 4.10
C HIS A 205 28.99 -33.83 5.03
N ARG A 206 28.48 -33.66 6.25
CA ARG A 206 28.24 -34.73 7.23
C ARG A 206 27.36 -35.90 6.75
N ASN A 207 26.68 -35.77 5.62
CA ASN A 207 25.91 -36.89 5.04
C ASN A 207 26.75 -37.78 4.10
N GLY A 208 27.93 -37.33 3.68
CA GLY A 208 28.85 -38.08 2.82
C GLY A 208 30.22 -38.33 3.46
N TYR A 209 30.46 -37.86 4.68
CA TYR A 209 31.70 -38.12 5.41
C TYR A 209 31.48 -37.94 6.92
N ALA A 210 32.27 -38.59 7.76
CA ALA A 210 32.21 -38.42 9.22
C ALA A 210 32.86 -37.09 9.65
N THR A 211 32.05 -36.04 9.73
CA THR A 211 32.45 -34.67 10.06
C THR A 211 31.27 -33.89 10.63
N ASP A 212 31.54 -32.82 11.37
CA ASP A 212 30.51 -31.86 11.79
C ASP A 212 30.17 -30.87 10.69
N CYS A 213 30.97 -30.75 9.62
CA CYS A 213 30.72 -29.82 8.53
C CYS A 213 29.33 -30.06 7.88
N PRO A 214 28.48 -29.04 7.62
CA PRO A 214 28.74 -27.61 7.63
C PRO A 214 28.46 -26.90 8.98
N GLY A 215 28.41 -27.62 10.09
CA GLY A 215 28.01 -27.13 11.41
C GLY A 215 26.49 -27.08 11.57
N ASN A 216 26.01 -27.30 12.80
CA ASN A 216 24.58 -27.45 13.10
C ASN A 216 23.73 -26.24 12.66
N GLN A 217 24.25 -25.01 12.79
CA GLN A 217 23.51 -23.79 12.44
C GLN A 217 23.21 -23.71 10.93
N LEU A 218 24.17 -24.08 10.07
CA LEU A 218 23.98 -24.09 8.62
C LEU A 218 23.29 -25.37 8.15
N TYR A 219 23.57 -26.50 8.78
CA TYR A 219 22.91 -27.77 8.47
C TYR A 219 21.38 -27.69 8.68
N ALA A 220 20.93 -27.00 9.73
CA ALA A 220 19.52 -26.74 10.00
C ALA A 220 18.82 -25.95 8.86
N GLN A 221 19.56 -25.17 8.07
CA GLN A 221 19.02 -24.36 6.98
C GLN A 221 18.98 -25.07 5.62
N LEU A 222 19.45 -26.32 5.51
CA LEU A 222 19.51 -27.01 4.22
C LEU A 222 18.12 -27.17 3.57
N ALA A 223 17.06 -27.35 4.35
CA ALA A 223 15.69 -27.39 3.82
C ALA A 223 15.27 -26.04 3.21
N THR A 224 15.59 -24.93 3.89
CA THR A 224 15.36 -23.57 3.40
C THR A 224 16.13 -23.31 2.10
N ILE A 225 17.41 -23.68 2.05
CA ILE A 225 18.26 -23.53 0.86
C ILE A 225 17.69 -24.32 -0.33
N ARG A 226 17.23 -25.56 -0.13
CA ARG A 226 16.58 -26.37 -1.18
C ARG A 226 15.30 -25.71 -1.71
N SER A 227 14.50 -25.14 -0.81
CA SER A 227 13.28 -24.40 -1.16
C SER A 227 13.59 -23.18 -2.02
N TYR A 228 14.55 -22.35 -1.58
CA TYR A 228 15.03 -21.20 -2.35
C TYR A 228 15.60 -21.58 -3.72
N ALA A 229 16.34 -22.68 -3.82
CA ALA A 229 16.93 -23.10 -5.09
C ALA A 229 15.86 -23.58 -6.10
N THR A 230 14.70 -24.04 -5.64
CA THR A 230 13.69 -24.69 -6.48
C THR A 230 12.62 -23.73 -7.00
N GLY A 231 12.23 -22.72 -6.22
CA GLY A 231 11.06 -21.86 -6.49
C GLY A 231 9.72 -22.64 -6.56
N PRO A 232 8.59 -22.00 -6.91
CA PRO A 232 8.48 -20.62 -7.40
C PRO A 232 8.59 -19.58 -6.28
N ALA A 233 8.43 -18.30 -6.63
CA ALA A 233 8.37 -17.22 -5.64
C ALA A 233 7.22 -17.44 -4.64
N THR A 234 7.43 -17.04 -3.40
CA THR A 234 6.48 -17.17 -2.28
C THR A 234 6.12 -15.79 -1.72
N GLY A 235 4.96 -15.72 -1.06
CA GLY A 235 4.49 -14.50 -0.41
C GLY A 235 4.16 -13.38 -1.39
N VAL A 236 3.79 -13.71 -2.63
CA VAL A 236 3.45 -12.73 -3.67
C VAL A 236 2.07 -12.14 -3.39
N ALA A 237 2.01 -10.86 -3.04
CA ALA A 237 0.76 -10.18 -2.73
C ALA A 237 0.75 -8.75 -3.28
N VAL A 238 -0.40 -8.32 -3.82
CA VAL A 238 -0.64 -6.90 -4.10
C VAL A 238 -0.85 -6.19 -2.77
N THR A 239 0.00 -5.22 -2.47
CA THR A 239 -0.02 -4.48 -1.20
C THR A 239 -0.74 -3.14 -1.34
N GLY A 240 -0.95 -2.66 -2.56
CA GLY A 240 -1.80 -1.50 -2.81
C GLY A 240 -1.87 -1.14 -4.29
N VAL A 241 -3.01 -0.55 -4.67
CA VAL A 241 -3.19 0.11 -5.96
C VAL A 241 -3.57 1.55 -5.65
N ALA A 242 -2.71 2.50 -6.04
CA ALA A 242 -2.90 3.91 -5.76
C ALA A 242 -3.08 4.70 -7.06
N GLY A 243 -4.09 5.56 -7.08
CA GLY A 243 -4.20 6.67 -8.03
C GLY A 243 -3.60 7.95 -7.45
N ALA A 244 -3.75 9.07 -8.17
CA ALA A 244 -3.24 10.37 -7.75
C ALA A 244 -3.85 10.91 -6.43
N SER A 245 -5.01 10.40 -6.00
CA SER A 245 -5.80 10.96 -4.89
C SER A 245 -5.84 10.16 -3.58
N GLY A 246 -5.06 9.07 -3.45
CA GLY A 246 -4.84 8.36 -2.17
C GLY A 246 -5.43 6.94 -2.06
N THR A 247 -5.43 6.39 -0.84
CA THR A 247 -5.64 4.96 -0.55
C THR A 247 -7.11 4.57 -0.38
N ALA A 248 -7.45 3.43 -0.96
CA ALA A 248 -8.71 2.69 -0.83
C ALA A 248 -9.24 2.49 0.60
N LYS A 249 -10.57 2.47 0.78
CA LYS A 249 -11.22 1.76 1.89
C LYS A 249 -11.10 0.25 1.66
N SER A 250 -11.02 -0.52 2.75
CA SER A 250 -10.78 -1.98 2.74
C SER A 250 -11.51 -2.74 1.62
N GLY A 251 -10.76 -3.52 0.84
CA GLY A 251 -11.25 -4.47 -0.16
C GLY A 251 -11.34 -3.99 -1.62
N THR A 252 -11.51 -2.68 -1.90
CA THR A 252 -11.59 -2.16 -3.28
C THR A 252 -10.88 -0.82 -3.41
N SER A 253 -9.88 -0.76 -4.30
CA SER A 253 -9.18 0.48 -4.64
C SER A 253 -9.96 1.32 -5.63
N TYR A 254 -10.05 2.63 -5.39
CA TYR A 254 -10.54 3.59 -6.36
C TYR A 254 -9.37 4.44 -6.87
N VAL A 255 -9.31 4.63 -8.18
CA VAL A 255 -8.24 5.38 -8.86
C VAL A 255 -8.89 6.51 -9.65
N THR A 256 -8.43 7.73 -9.40
CA THR A 256 -8.81 8.91 -10.20
C THR A 256 -8.29 8.76 -11.63
N GLY A 257 -9.18 8.83 -12.60
CA GLY A 257 -8.83 8.65 -14.00
C GLY A 257 -8.38 7.22 -14.31
N THR A 258 -7.36 7.10 -15.17
CA THR A 258 -6.91 5.82 -15.73
C THR A 258 -5.52 5.40 -15.27
N SER A 259 -4.74 6.29 -14.65
CA SER A 259 -3.35 6.01 -14.26
C SER A 259 -3.26 5.49 -12.83
N ALA A 260 -2.63 4.35 -12.64
CA ALA A 260 -2.42 3.74 -11.33
C ALA A 260 -0.98 3.26 -11.14
N THR A 261 -0.55 3.18 -9.88
CA THR A 261 0.67 2.45 -9.49
C THR A 261 0.29 1.26 -8.64
N VAL A 262 0.64 0.07 -9.11
CA VAL A 262 0.46 -1.20 -8.40
C VAL A 262 1.72 -1.47 -7.60
N ARG A 263 1.57 -1.77 -6.31
CA ARG A 263 2.64 -2.16 -5.39
C ARG A 263 2.43 -3.58 -4.92
N TRP A 264 3.53 -4.31 -4.70
CA TRP A 264 3.49 -5.68 -4.24
C TRP A 264 4.66 -6.01 -3.30
N SER A 265 4.55 -7.17 -2.67
CA SER A 265 5.60 -7.78 -1.85
C SER A 265 5.85 -9.23 -2.25
N THR A 266 7.02 -9.74 -1.85
CA THR A 266 7.41 -11.15 -1.93
C THR A 266 8.17 -11.53 -0.66
N THR A 267 8.05 -12.77 -0.20
CA THR A 267 8.93 -13.32 0.86
C THR A 267 10.18 -13.96 0.29
N THR A 268 10.17 -14.31 -1.00
CA THR A 268 11.37 -14.80 -1.70
C THR A 268 12.39 -13.67 -1.86
N PRO A 269 13.68 -13.91 -1.53
CA PRO A 269 14.77 -12.96 -1.77
C PRO A 269 14.83 -12.50 -3.22
N THR A 270 15.00 -11.19 -3.43
CA THR A 270 15.00 -10.56 -4.77
C THR A 270 16.06 -11.11 -5.71
N ALA A 271 17.21 -11.56 -5.19
CA ALA A 271 18.28 -12.18 -5.98
C ALA A 271 17.89 -13.52 -6.62
N LEU A 272 16.74 -14.10 -6.25
CA LEU A 272 16.16 -15.31 -6.82
C LEU A 272 14.98 -15.01 -7.77
N LEU A 273 14.68 -13.73 -8.02
CA LEU A 273 13.59 -13.31 -8.90
C LEU A 273 14.17 -12.77 -10.20
N SER A 274 13.70 -13.30 -11.33
CA SER A 274 14.13 -12.87 -12.67
C SER A 274 13.25 -11.75 -13.23
N GLY A 275 12.00 -11.65 -12.81
CA GLY A 275 11.08 -10.63 -13.28
C GLY A 275 9.77 -10.61 -12.51
N ALA A 276 9.01 -9.53 -12.67
CA ALA A 276 7.62 -9.44 -12.25
C ALA A 276 6.79 -8.80 -13.36
N GLU A 277 5.52 -9.13 -13.43
CA GLU A 277 4.57 -8.49 -14.34
C GLU A 277 3.26 -8.20 -13.63
N VAL A 278 2.68 -7.04 -13.94
CA VAL A 278 1.34 -6.67 -13.48
C VAL A 278 0.34 -7.17 -14.50
N LEU A 279 -0.65 -7.91 -14.02
CA LEU A 279 -1.78 -8.40 -14.81
C LEU A 279 -3.01 -7.55 -14.49
N VAL A 280 -3.67 -7.04 -15.53
CA VAL A 280 -5.00 -6.42 -15.45
C VAL A 280 -5.97 -7.31 -16.20
N ASP A 281 -6.99 -7.82 -15.50
CA ASP A 281 -7.98 -8.77 -16.05
C ASP A 281 -7.33 -9.98 -16.74
N GLY A 282 -6.28 -10.51 -16.08
CA GLY A 282 -5.51 -11.65 -16.55
C GLY A 282 -4.48 -11.35 -17.66
N LYS A 283 -4.43 -10.11 -18.17
CA LYS A 283 -3.49 -9.71 -19.24
C LYS A 283 -2.30 -8.95 -18.68
N SER A 284 -1.09 -9.30 -19.12
CA SER A 284 0.13 -8.57 -18.78
C SER A 284 0.12 -7.17 -19.38
N VAL A 285 0.21 -6.15 -18.53
CA VAL A 285 0.21 -4.73 -18.94
C VAL A 285 1.51 -4.00 -18.60
N ALA A 286 2.32 -4.55 -17.69
CA ALA A 286 3.63 -4.02 -17.33
C ALA A 286 4.57 -5.15 -16.94
N LYS A 287 5.84 -5.07 -17.36
CA LYS A 287 6.90 -6.02 -16.99
C LYS A 287 8.06 -5.26 -16.34
N THR A 288 8.62 -5.82 -15.29
CA THR A 288 9.69 -5.20 -14.50
C THR A 288 10.77 -6.23 -14.14
N ALA A 289 11.95 -5.74 -13.76
CA ALA A 289 12.98 -6.57 -13.14
C ALA A 289 12.47 -7.22 -11.84
N GLY A 290 13.06 -8.35 -11.44
CA GLY A 290 12.66 -9.08 -10.23
C GLY A 290 12.88 -8.33 -8.90
N SER A 291 13.70 -7.27 -8.92
CA SER A 291 13.91 -6.37 -7.78
C SER A 291 12.82 -5.31 -7.60
N ALA A 292 11.97 -5.11 -8.61
CA ALA A 292 10.91 -4.12 -8.53
C ALA A 292 9.81 -4.57 -7.56
N THR A 293 9.25 -3.61 -6.82
CA THR A 293 8.13 -3.79 -5.90
C THR A 293 6.92 -2.95 -6.30
N SER A 294 7.00 -2.27 -7.45
CA SER A 294 5.90 -1.49 -8.02
C SER A 294 6.05 -1.28 -9.52
N ALA A 295 4.93 -0.99 -10.19
CA ALA A 295 4.88 -0.59 -11.58
C ALA A 295 3.69 0.34 -11.83
N ALA A 296 3.88 1.30 -12.74
CA ALA A 296 2.81 2.12 -13.27
C ALA A 296 2.01 1.33 -14.32
N VAL A 297 0.70 1.52 -14.32
CA VAL A 297 -0.24 0.90 -15.28
C VAL A 297 -1.31 1.91 -15.71
N THR A 298 -1.89 1.66 -16.88
CA THR A 298 -3.07 2.37 -17.37
C THR A 298 -4.26 1.42 -17.40
N LEU A 299 -5.35 1.82 -16.76
CA LEU A 299 -6.62 1.11 -16.70
C LEU A 299 -7.62 1.80 -17.63
N THR A 300 -8.56 1.06 -18.20
CA THR A 300 -9.74 1.69 -18.81
C THR A 300 -10.70 2.16 -17.70
N GLY A 301 -11.68 3.01 -18.03
CA GLY A 301 -12.71 3.36 -17.05
C GLY A 301 -13.53 2.13 -16.64
N GLY A 302 -13.78 1.97 -15.35
CA GLY A 302 -14.60 0.89 -14.79
C GLY A 302 -13.86 -0.03 -13.83
N ARG A 303 -14.48 -1.19 -13.58
CA ARG A 303 -14.02 -2.20 -12.61
C ARG A 303 -13.04 -3.17 -13.26
N HIS A 304 -11.91 -3.39 -12.58
CA HIS A 304 -10.83 -4.26 -13.01
C HIS A 304 -10.34 -5.16 -11.86
N THR A 305 -9.69 -6.25 -12.25
CA THR A 305 -8.89 -7.09 -11.37
C THR A 305 -7.41 -6.86 -11.63
N VAL A 306 -6.62 -6.71 -10.57
CA VAL A 306 -5.17 -6.52 -10.63
C VAL A 306 -4.48 -7.65 -9.90
N GLN A 307 -3.50 -8.26 -10.55
CA GLN A 307 -2.62 -9.27 -9.97
C GLN A 307 -1.17 -8.95 -10.29
N VAL A 308 -0.25 -9.55 -9.56
CA VAL A 308 1.17 -9.56 -9.91
C VAL A 308 1.64 -10.99 -10.08
N ARG A 309 2.28 -11.28 -11.21
CA ARG A 309 2.96 -12.54 -11.47
C ARG A 309 4.46 -12.33 -11.33
N VAL A 310 5.09 -13.07 -10.42
CA VAL A 310 6.53 -13.03 -10.19
C VAL A 310 7.16 -14.29 -10.75
N THR A 311 8.28 -14.13 -11.46
CA THR A 311 9.04 -15.21 -12.07
C THR A 311 10.32 -15.44 -11.27
N HIS A 312 10.53 -16.69 -10.85
CA HIS A 312 11.75 -17.13 -10.19
C HIS A 312 12.88 -17.35 -11.22
N ILE A 313 14.15 -17.36 -10.79
CA ILE A 313 15.30 -17.65 -11.66
C ILE A 313 15.26 -19.05 -12.31
N THR A 314 14.41 -19.95 -11.81
CA THR A 314 14.14 -21.28 -12.40
C THR A 314 13.05 -21.24 -13.48
N GLY A 315 12.51 -20.07 -13.81
CA GLY A 315 11.41 -19.89 -14.76
C GLY A 315 10.02 -20.17 -14.19
N LYS A 316 9.90 -20.75 -13.00
CA LYS A 316 8.61 -20.98 -12.35
C LYS A 316 7.97 -19.65 -11.91
N THR A 317 6.67 -19.54 -12.09
CA THR A 317 5.91 -18.31 -11.79
C THR A 317 4.93 -18.51 -10.63
N THR A 318 4.72 -17.47 -9.83
CA THR A 318 3.63 -17.37 -8.86
C THR A 318 2.80 -16.13 -9.15
N THR A 319 1.48 -16.26 -9.18
CA THR A 319 0.56 -15.13 -9.35
C THR A 319 -0.15 -14.85 -8.03
N SER A 320 -0.22 -13.57 -7.63
CA SER A 320 -0.93 -13.15 -6.43
C SER A 320 -2.43 -13.42 -6.51
N THR A 321 -3.12 -13.32 -5.38
CA THR A 321 -4.57 -13.12 -5.37
C THR A 321 -4.93 -11.82 -6.10
N ALA A 322 -6.15 -11.76 -6.64
CA ALA A 322 -6.64 -10.59 -7.36
C ALA A 322 -7.11 -9.50 -6.39
N ALA A 323 -6.61 -8.27 -6.60
CA ALA A 323 -7.14 -7.06 -5.99
C ALA A 323 -8.20 -6.45 -6.91
N THR A 324 -9.33 -6.00 -6.35
CA THR A 324 -10.32 -5.23 -7.12
C THR A 324 -9.92 -3.76 -7.17
N VAL A 325 -9.90 -3.18 -8.36
CA VAL A 325 -9.71 -1.74 -8.57
C VAL A 325 -10.85 -1.18 -9.44
N ILE A 326 -11.29 0.04 -9.16
CA ILE A 326 -12.22 0.80 -9.97
C ILE A 326 -11.49 2.06 -10.43
N ALA A 327 -11.29 2.18 -11.74
CA ALA A 327 -10.77 3.37 -12.38
C ALA A 327 -11.95 4.27 -12.73
N ASP A 328 -12.10 5.37 -11.99
CA ASP A 328 -13.24 6.26 -12.11
C ASP A 328 -12.82 7.57 -12.77
N THR A 329 -13.41 7.83 -13.93
CA THR A 329 -13.17 9.02 -14.75
C THR A 329 -14.30 10.04 -14.64
N THR A 330 -15.37 9.70 -13.94
CA THR A 330 -16.55 10.55 -13.83
C THR A 330 -16.38 11.49 -12.64
N VAL A 331 -16.97 12.68 -12.75
CA VAL A 331 -17.02 13.63 -11.64
C VAL A 331 -18.40 13.57 -10.99
N PRO A 332 -18.51 13.88 -9.68
CA PRO A 332 -19.80 14.06 -9.05
C PRO A 332 -20.70 15.03 -9.81
N THR A 333 -21.98 14.72 -9.88
CA THR A 333 -22.99 15.57 -10.52
C THR A 333 -23.90 16.22 -9.49
N TYR A 334 -24.55 17.31 -9.88
CA TYR A 334 -25.63 17.93 -9.14
C TYR A 334 -26.91 17.89 -10.00
N PRO A 335 -27.69 16.79 -9.96
CA PRO A 335 -28.83 16.59 -10.87
C PRO A 335 -29.89 17.69 -10.77
N THR A 336 -29.98 18.32 -9.60
CA THR A 336 -30.81 19.50 -9.36
C THR A 336 -29.94 20.63 -8.84
N ALA A 337 -30.10 21.83 -9.40
CA ALA A 337 -29.41 23.02 -8.92
C ALA A 337 -29.68 23.25 -7.41
N PRO A 338 -28.67 23.68 -6.64
CA PRO A 338 -28.87 23.97 -5.23
C PRO A 338 -29.90 25.08 -5.04
N SER A 339 -30.67 24.98 -3.97
CA SER A 339 -31.65 25.97 -3.55
C SER A 339 -31.27 26.54 -2.19
N ALA A 340 -31.64 27.78 -1.93
CA ALA A 340 -31.49 28.41 -0.62
C ALA A 340 -32.86 28.93 -0.16
N ALA A 341 -33.19 28.75 1.11
CA ALA A 341 -34.47 29.13 1.69
C ALA A 341 -34.24 29.78 3.05
N LEU A 342 -35.08 30.75 3.43
CA LEU A 342 -35.04 31.27 4.79
C LEU A 342 -35.45 30.16 5.78
N ARG A 343 -34.83 30.16 6.95
CA ARG A 343 -35.15 29.24 8.05
C ARG A 343 -35.44 30.01 9.33
N THR A 344 -36.06 29.35 10.30
CA THR A 344 -36.24 29.93 11.64
C THR A 344 -34.89 30.09 12.37
N GLY A 345 -34.84 31.03 13.31
CA GLY A 345 -33.65 31.35 14.10
C GLY A 345 -33.49 32.86 14.37
N THR A 346 -32.39 33.24 15.04
CA THR A 346 -32.10 34.65 15.30
C THR A 346 -31.63 35.36 14.04
N VAL A 347 -32.24 36.51 13.74
CA VAL A 347 -31.90 37.40 12.63
C VAL A 347 -31.08 38.56 13.15
N ASN A 348 -30.05 38.97 12.43
CA ASN A 348 -29.40 40.25 12.63
C ASN A 348 -28.88 40.79 11.29
N THR A 349 -28.32 41.99 11.28
CA THR A 349 -27.85 42.64 10.05
C THR A 349 -26.68 41.93 9.38
N THR A 350 -25.93 41.10 10.12
CA THR A 350 -24.79 40.32 9.61
C THR A 350 -25.15 38.86 9.29
N GLY A 351 -26.34 38.40 9.67
CA GLY A 351 -26.77 37.02 9.48
C GLY A 351 -28.29 36.85 9.49
N ILE A 352 -28.84 36.67 8.30
CA ILE A 352 -30.21 36.19 8.06
C ILE A 352 -30.16 34.67 7.93
N PRO A 353 -30.85 33.87 8.76
CA PRO A 353 -30.80 32.42 8.71
C PRO A 353 -31.28 31.84 7.38
N VAL A 354 -30.45 31.00 6.77
CA VAL A 354 -30.72 30.29 5.51
C VAL A 354 -30.43 28.80 5.65
N THR A 355 -31.24 27.97 5.01
CA THR A 355 -30.91 26.57 4.70
C THR A 355 -30.61 26.48 3.21
N VAL A 356 -29.46 25.91 2.86
CA VAL A 356 -29.11 25.50 1.50
C VAL A 356 -29.47 24.03 1.35
N SER A 357 -30.13 23.65 0.27
CA SER A 357 -30.51 22.26 -0.04
C SER A 357 -30.04 21.87 -1.44
N TRP A 358 -29.51 20.67 -1.60
CA TRP A 358 -28.97 20.16 -2.85
C TRP A 358 -29.07 18.63 -2.93
N LYS A 359 -28.78 18.09 -4.11
CA LYS A 359 -28.56 16.66 -4.34
C LYS A 359 -27.26 16.52 -5.12
N ALA A 360 -26.26 15.87 -4.52
CA ALA A 360 -25.05 15.43 -5.20
C ALA A 360 -25.16 13.94 -5.47
N ALA A 361 -24.68 13.48 -6.61
CA ALA A 361 -24.72 12.07 -7.01
C ALA A 361 -23.46 11.70 -7.79
N ASP A 362 -23.07 10.44 -7.70
CA ASP A 362 -21.92 9.86 -8.37
C ASP A 362 -22.22 8.37 -8.57
N ASP A 363 -21.70 7.76 -9.64
CA ASP A 363 -21.98 6.36 -9.99
C ASP A 363 -21.31 5.36 -9.03
N ASN A 364 -20.16 5.74 -8.47
CA ASN A 364 -19.41 4.97 -7.47
C ASN A 364 -19.61 5.50 -6.05
N GLY A 365 -20.21 6.68 -5.92
CA GLY A 365 -20.65 7.26 -4.65
C GLY A 365 -19.69 8.29 -4.10
N LEU A 366 -20.18 9.04 -3.11
CA LEU A 366 -19.46 10.20 -2.57
C LEU A 366 -18.61 9.83 -1.35
N ARG A 367 -17.36 10.29 -1.35
CA ARG A 367 -16.46 10.22 -0.19
C ARG A 367 -16.67 11.37 0.78
N ALA A 368 -16.84 12.57 0.24
CA ALA A 368 -16.89 13.79 1.03
C ALA A 368 -17.73 14.87 0.35
N GLN A 369 -18.34 15.72 1.17
CA GLN A 369 -19.01 16.93 0.73
C GLN A 369 -18.58 18.11 1.62
N ALA A 370 -18.57 19.32 1.07
CA ALA A 370 -18.23 20.54 1.81
C ALA A 370 -19.00 21.74 1.27
N ALA A 371 -19.31 22.68 2.16
CA ALA A 371 -19.64 24.05 1.78
C ALA A 371 -18.36 24.87 1.69
N THR A 372 -18.22 25.67 0.64
CA THR A 372 -17.03 26.51 0.38
C THR A 372 -17.33 28.01 0.49
N SER A 373 -18.61 28.39 0.51
CA SER A 373 -19.05 29.79 0.64
C SER A 373 -20.51 29.82 1.11
N PRO A 374 -20.96 30.82 1.92
CA PRO A 374 -20.19 31.96 2.43
C PRO A 374 -19.18 31.63 3.54
N THR A 375 -19.39 30.51 4.25
CA THR A 375 -18.49 30.02 5.29
C THR A 375 -18.11 28.58 4.96
N ALA A 376 -16.83 28.23 5.10
CA ALA A 376 -16.39 26.87 4.88
C ALA A 376 -16.94 25.92 5.95
N ALA A 377 -17.48 24.77 5.54
CA ALA A 377 -17.95 23.73 6.45
C ALA A 377 -17.77 22.33 5.85
N THR A 378 -17.30 21.38 6.65
CA THR A 378 -17.28 19.96 6.30
C THR A 378 -18.68 19.37 6.48
N LEU A 379 -19.15 18.62 5.48
CA LEU A 379 -20.46 18.01 5.47
C LEU A 379 -20.33 16.48 5.40
N ALA A 380 -21.31 15.76 5.96
CA ALA A 380 -21.39 14.32 5.78
C ALA A 380 -21.52 13.97 4.28
N SER A 381 -20.98 12.82 3.87
CA SER A 381 -21.08 12.39 2.46
C SER A 381 -22.53 12.18 2.00
N THR A 382 -23.47 12.00 2.92
CA THR A 382 -24.92 11.87 2.67
C THR A 382 -25.70 13.16 2.89
N ALA A 383 -25.05 14.27 3.22
CA ALA A 383 -25.72 15.54 3.49
C ALA A 383 -26.46 16.06 2.25
N THR A 384 -27.69 16.50 2.45
CA THR A 384 -28.57 17.13 1.45
C THR A 384 -28.98 18.55 1.84
N SER A 385 -28.51 19.02 3.00
CA SER A 385 -28.81 20.36 3.50
C SER A 385 -27.69 20.92 4.38
N TRP A 386 -27.60 22.25 4.43
CA TRP A 386 -26.61 23.00 5.19
C TRP A 386 -27.25 24.27 5.74
N ALA A 387 -27.24 24.42 7.06
CA ALA A 387 -27.71 25.63 7.73
C ALA A 387 -26.59 26.67 7.79
N THR A 388 -26.87 27.88 7.33
CA THR A 388 -25.92 29.00 7.27
C THR A 388 -26.66 30.33 7.42
N THR A 389 -26.00 31.45 7.12
CA THR A 389 -26.58 32.78 7.10
C THR A 389 -26.25 33.55 5.82
N ALA A 390 -27.11 34.49 5.47
CA ALA A 390 -26.89 35.47 4.40
C ALA A 390 -26.70 36.87 5.01
N LYS A 391 -25.85 37.69 4.40
CA LYS A 391 -25.73 39.11 4.80
C LYS A 391 -26.91 39.90 4.24
N ALA A 392 -27.50 40.77 5.04
CA ALA A 392 -28.63 41.59 4.61
C ALA A 392 -28.24 42.51 3.43
N ALA A 393 -29.14 42.65 2.47
CA ALA A 393 -29.02 43.47 1.26
C ALA A 393 -27.77 43.20 0.41
N THR A 394 -27.13 42.04 0.57
CA THR A 394 -25.92 41.66 -0.17
C THR A 394 -26.15 40.33 -0.87
N ALA A 395 -25.79 40.24 -2.15
CA ALA A 395 -25.82 38.97 -2.88
C ALA A 395 -24.86 37.98 -2.20
N THR A 396 -25.41 36.88 -1.68
CA THR A 396 -24.65 35.83 -0.99
C THR A 396 -24.56 34.61 -1.90
N LYS A 397 -23.33 34.19 -2.21
CA LYS A 397 -23.06 32.95 -2.93
C LYS A 397 -23.00 31.79 -1.94
N PHE A 398 -23.82 30.77 -2.17
CA PHE A 398 -23.79 29.51 -1.45
C PHE A 398 -23.13 28.47 -2.36
N ALA A 399 -21.89 28.09 -2.05
CA ALA A 399 -21.10 27.19 -2.88
C ALA A 399 -20.84 25.87 -2.17
N LEU A 400 -20.92 24.79 -2.94
CA LEU A 400 -20.78 23.41 -2.48
C LEU A 400 -19.71 22.71 -3.33
N LYS A 401 -19.02 21.76 -2.72
CA LYS A 401 -18.08 20.83 -3.37
C LYS A 401 -18.42 19.40 -2.96
N ALA A 402 -18.56 18.52 -3.94
CA ALA A 402 -18.67 17.07 -3.74
C ALA A 402 -17.40 16.40 -4.27
N THR A 403 -16.96 15.34 -3.60
CA THR A 403 -15.79 14.54 -3.98
C THR A 403 -16.18 13.06 -3.91
N ASP A 404 -15.98 12.32 -4.99
CA ASP A 404 -16.29 10.89 -5.09
C ASP A 404 -15.26 10.02 -4.35
N LEU A 405 -15.44 8.70 -4.41
CA LEU A 405 -14.52 7.72 -3.82
C LEU A 405 -13.14 7.69 -4.46
N ALA A 406 -13.01 7.98 -5.76
CA ALA A 406 -11.75 8.02 -6.48
C ALA A 406 -10.96 9.31 -6.22
N GLY A 407 -11.62 10.42 -5.93
CA GLY A 407 -11.05 11.74 -5.76
C GLY A 407 -11.41 12.76 -6.81
N ASN A 408 -12.26 12.43 -7.80
CA ASN A 408 -12.79 13.47 -8.68
C ASN A 408 -13.76 14.36 -7.89
N ALA A 409 -13.84 15.62 -8.30
CA ALA A 409 -14.60 16.62 -7.56
C ALA A 409 -15.35 17.56 -8.49
N ALA A 410 -16.54 17.94 -8.07
CA ALA A 410 -17.35 18.94 -8.73
C ALA A 410 -17.80 20.01 -7.74
N THR A 411 -18.12 21.19 -8.27
CA THR A 411 -18.66 22.29 -7.48
C THR A 411 -19.96 22.79 -8.07
N THR A 412 -20.83 23.32 -7.22
CA THR A 412 -22.05 24.01 -7.63
C THR A 412 -22.29 25.20 -6.72
N SER A 413 -23.11 26.15 -7.16
CA SER A 413 -23.51 27.24 -6.30
C SER A 413 -24.86 27.84 -6.68
N VAL A 414 -25.48 28.50 -5.70
CA VAL A 414 -26.63 29.38 -5.90
C VAL A 414 -26.35 30.72 -5.25
N THR A 415 -26.68 31.81 -5.94
CA THR A 415 -26.57 33.16 -5.38
C THR A 415 -27.97 33.69 -5.08
N ARG A 416 -28.17 34.23 -3.88
CA ARG A 416 -29.43 34.85 -3.46
C ARG A 416 -29.17 36.13 -2.68
N THR A 417 -30.12 37.05 -2.73
CA THR A 417 -30.07 38.28 -1.94
C THR A 417 -31.15 38.24 -0.88
N ALA A 418 -30.74 38.30 0.38
CA ALA A 418 -31.65 38.36 1.51
C ALA A 418 -31.81 39.82 1.95
N THR A 419 -33.03 40.33 2.01
CA THR A 419 -33.34 41.71 2.41
C THR A 419 -34.19 41.72 3.68
N LEU A 420 -33.90 42.64 4.60
CA LEU A 420 -34.77 42.92 5.74
C LEU A 420 -35.72 44.05 5.37
N VAL A 421 -37.01 43.83 5.66
CA VAL A 421 -38.09 44.77 5.40
C VAL A 421 -38.71 45.12 6.74
N GLN A 422 -38.58 46.38 7.14
CA GLN A 422 -39.00 46.87 8.45
C GLN A 422 -40.52 46.82 8.61
N GLU A 423 -40.98 46.73 9.84
CA GLU A 423 -42.40 46.75 10.21
C GLU A 423 -43.12 48.03 9.81
N THR A 424 -42.40 49.14 9.65
CA THR A 424 -42.96 50.42 9.15
C THR A 424 -43.47 50.35 7.72
N SER A 425 -43.05 49.35 6.94
CA SER A 425 -43.57 49.11 5.59
C SER A 425 -44.88 48.31 5.56
N ALA A 426 -45.32 47.75 6.69
CA ALA A 426 -46.59 47.03 6.75
C ALA A 426 -47.78 47.97 6.87
N LYS A 427 -48.88 47.58 6.22
CA LYS A 427 -50.19 48.18 6.46
C LYS A 427 -50.74 47.68 7.80
N ALA A 428 -50.89 48.58 8.76
CA ALA A 428 -51.49 48.32 10.06
C ALA A 428 -53.02 48.48 10.05
N THR A 429 -53.71 47.68 10.83
CA THR A 429 -55.14 47.86 11.15
C THR A 429 -55.36 47.53 12.63
N GLY A 430 -56.14 48.36 13.32
CA GLY A 430 -56.27 48.33 14.79
C GLY A 430 -55.12 49.06 15.49
N THR A 431 -55.08 48.93 16.82
CA THR A 431 -54.11 49.67 17.65
C THR A 431 -52.73 49.02 17.63
N TRP A 432 -51.72 49.80 17.25
CA TRP A 432 -50.31 49.41 17.25
C TRP A 432 -49.46 50.54 17.83
N ALA A 433 -48.50 50.19 18.68
CA ALA A 433 -47.59 51.13 19.30
C ALA A 433 -46.14 50.84 18.92
N LYS A 434 -45.38 51.91 18.65
CA LYS A 434 -43.94 51.83 18.38
C LYS A 434 -43.18 51.52 19.67
N LYS A 435 -42.14 50.69 19.58
CA LYS A 435 -41.19 50.40 20.65
C LYS A 435 -39.78 50.62 20.14
N SER A 436 -39.04 51.56 20.72
CA SER A 436 -37.67 51.87 20.31
C SER A 436 -36.65 51.11 21.17
N SER A 437 -35.71 50.42 20.52
CA SER A 437 -34.56 49.75 21.17
C SER A 437 -33.57 49.32 20.10
N THR A 438 -32.27 49.43 20.40
CA THR A 438 -31.19 48.92 19.54
C THR A 438 -31.22 47.40 19.36
N SER A 439 -32.00 46.68 20.18
CA SER A 439 -32.21 45.24 20.06
C SER A 439 -33.13 44.83 18.90
N TYR A 440 -33.92 45.77 18.37
CA TYR A 440 -34.84 45.55 17.24
C TYR A 440 -34.12 45.78 15.90
N LEU A 441 -34.68 45.22 14.82
CA LEU A 441 -34.21 45.53 13.46
C LEU A 441 -34.42 47.02 13.20
N GLY A 442 -33.39 47.70 12.67
CA GLY A 442 -33.48 49.15 12.42
C GLY A 442 -33.70 50.04 13.66
N GLY A 443 -33.61 49.50 14.88
CA GLY A 443 -33.73 50.26 16.14
C GLY A 443 -35.16 50.47 16.65
N ALA A 444 -36.18 49.93 15.98
CA ALA A 444 -37.58 50.01 16.42
C ALA A 444 -38.37 48.76 16.04
N SER A 445 -39.45 48.52 16.76
CA SER A 445 -40.45 47.49 16.45
C SER A 445 -41.86 48.04 16.67
N THR A 446 -42.86 47.28 16.28
CA THR A 446 -44.27 47.63 16.47
C THR A 446 -45.00 46.53 17.24
N GLY A 447 -45.78 46.90 18.26
CA GLY A 447 -46.45 45.93 19.11
C GLY A 447 -47.92 46.25 19.38
N SER A 448 -48.69 45.21 19.68
CA SER A 448 -50.12 45.30 20.01
C SER A 448 -50.52 44.20 20.98
N SER A 449 -51.56 44.47 21.78
CA SER A 449 -52.24 43.49 22.61
C SER A 449 -53.71 43.33 22.23
N ALA A 450 -54.17 44.06 21.20
CA ALA A 450 -55.57 44.07 20.79
C ALA A 450 -55.86 42.88 19.87
N ALA A 451 -56.83 42.05 20.25
CA ALA A 451 -57.30 40.96 19.40
C ALA A 451 -57.75 41.51 18.02
N ASN A 452 -57.47 40.77 16.97
CA ASN A 452 -57.74 41.11 15.58
C ASN A 452 -56.98 42.31 15.01
N ALA A 453 -56.05 42.93 15.76
CA ALA A 453 -55.11 43.88 15.18
C ALA A 453 -54.22 43.16 14.14
N THR A 454 -53.95 43.81 13.00
CA THR A 454 -53.23 43.17 11.90
C THR A 454 -52.08 44.01 11.36
N LEU A 455 -51.03 43.33 10.90
CA LEU A 455 -49.97 43.89 10.07
C LEU A 455 -49.84 43.09 8.79
N THR A 456 -49.80 43.79 7.65
CA THR A 456 -49.78 43.19 6.32
C THR A 456 -48.62 43.73 5.50
N TRP A 457 -47.72 42.85 5.05
CA TRP A 457 -46.64 43.16 4.12
C TRP A 457 -46.97 42.63 2.73
N THR A 458 -46.77 43.46 1.70
CA THR A 458 -46.69 43.01 0.30
C THR A 458 -45.23 42.98 -0.10
N PHE A 459 -44.75 41.86 -0.63
CA PHE A 459 -43.34 41.70 -1.01
C PHE A 459 -43.22 40.85 -2.27
N LYS A 460 -42.07 40.98 -2.96
CA LYS A 460 -41.69 40.10 -4.07
C LYS A 460 -40.48 39.28 -3.63
N GLY A 461 -40.60 37.95 -3.70
CA GLY A 461 -39.57 37.04 -3.23
C GLY A 461 -39.92 35.59 -3.47
N ARG A 462 -38.94 34.71 -3.25
CA ARG A 462 -39.09 33.25 -3.31
C ARG A 462 -39.00 32.57 -1.95
N SER A 463 -38.69 33.32 -0.90
CA SER A 463 -38.82 32.87 0.48
C SER A 463 -39.09 34.07 1.38
N VAL A 464 -39.90 33.89 2.41
CA VAL A 464 -40.19 34.91 3.43
C VAL A 464 -40.02 34.32 4.82
N SER A 465 -39.56 35.16 5.75
CA SER A 465 -39.58 34.89 7.17
C SER A 465 -40.27 36.04 7.91
N TRP A 466 -41.17 35.72 8.82
CA TRP A 466 -41.71 36.69 9.78
C TRP A 466 -40.83 36.77 11.02
N ILE A 467 -40.53 38.00 11.48
CA ILE A 467 -39.59 38.25 12.57
C ILE A 467 -40.34 38.94 13.72
N ALA A 468 -40.19 38.39 14.92
CA ALA A 468 -40.84 38.89 16.12
C ALA A 468 -39.95 38.79 17.36
N SER A 469 -40.34 39.50 18.40
CA SER A 469 -39.81 39.25 19.74
C SER A 469 -40.66 38.24 20.49
N ARG A 470 -40.00 37.46 21.34
CA ARG A 470 -40.62 36.50 22.26
C ARG A 470 -40.37 36.94 23.68
N ALA A 471 -41.35 36.77 24.56
CA ALA A 471 -41.25 37.06 25.99
C ALA A 471 -42.31 36.26 26.77
N SER A 472 -42.27 36.34 28.10
CA SER A 472 -43.21 35.64 28.98
C SER A 472 -44.64 36.17 28.81
N THR A 473 -44.76 37.47 28.50
CA THR A 473 -46.02 38.17 28.23
C THR A 473 -46.48 38.07 26.79
N SER A 474 -45.71 37.41 25.91
CA SER A 474 -46.02 37.34 24.49
C SER A 474 -47.12 36.34 24.16
N GLY A 475 -48.05 36.75 23.30
CA GLY A 475 -49.23 36.00 22.88
C GLY A 475 -49.06 35.25 21.57
N GLN A 476 -50.18 34.81 21.02
CA GLN A 476 -50.23 34.10 19.75
C GLN A 476 -50.64 35.03 18.60
N VAL A 477 -50.22 34.67 17.40
CA VAL A 477 -50.70 35.28 16.14
C VAL A 477 -51.23 34.22 15.20
N LYS A 478 -52.23 34.56 14.39
CA LYS A 478 -52.59 33.80 13.19
C LYS A 478 -51.81 34.38 12.00
N ILE A 479 -51.20 33.50 11.21
CA ILE A 479 -50.49 33.86 9.99
C ILE A 479 -51.38 33.54 8.79
N TYR A 480 -51.57 34.53 7.93
CA TYR A 480 -52.24 34.39 6.65
C TYR A 480 -51.24 34.75 5.54
N LEU A 481 -51.21 33.94 4.50
CA LEU A 481 -50.39 34.16 3.32
C LEU A 481 -51.31 34.14 2.10
N ASP A 482 -51.27 35.20 1.30
CA ASP A 482 -52.10 35.38 0.11
C ASP A 482 -53.59 35.16 0.42
N GLY A 483 -54.04 35.73 1.56
CA GLY A 483 -55.41 35.61 2.06
C GLY A 483 -55.75 34.30 2.75
N THR A 484 -54.89 33.28 2.67
CA THR A 484 -55.16 31.94 3.21
C THR A 484 -54.48 31.73 4.56
N TYR A 485 -55.23 31.23 5.54
CA TYR A 485 -54.67 30.86 6.85
C TYR A 485 -53.58 29.79 6.70
N GLN A 486 -52.44 30.01 7.35
CA GLN A 486 -51.30 29.10 7.32
C GLN A 486 -51.15 28.35 8.66
N SER A 487 -51.07 29.09 9.76
CA SER A 487 -50.87 28.53 11.09
C SER A 487 -51.11 29.57 12.19
N THR A 488 -51.18 29.09 13.43
CA THR A 488 -51.11 29.92 14.63
C THR A 488 -49.72 29.74 15.24
N VAL A 489 -49.02 30.84 15.51
CA VAL A 489 -47.67 30.83 16.07
C VAL A 489 -47.69 31.41 17.48
N ASP A 490 -47.09 30.70 18.43
CA ASP A 490 -46.97 31.11 19.82
C ASP A 490 -45.61 31.78 20.08
N LEU A 491 -45.64 33.02 20.58
CA LEU A 491 -44.44 33.80 20.89
C LEU A 491 -43.97 33.65 22.34
N LYS A 492 -44.62 32.84 23.18
CA LYS A 492 -44.23 32.65 24.58
C LYS A 492 -42.77 32.19 24.67
N SER A 493 -42.02 32.81 25.56
CA SER A 493 -40.66 32.42 25.94
C SER A 493 -40.43 32.77 27.41
N ALA A 494 -39.65 31.97 28.14
CA ALA A 494 -39.31 32.28 29.53
C ALA A 494 -38.45 33.55 29.63
N THR A 495 -37.62 33.79 28.61
CA THR A 495 -36.75 34.97 28.49
C THR A 495 -37.11 35.80 27.27
N THR A 496 -36.79 37.10 27.32
CA THR A 496 -36.99 38.00 26.19
C THR A 496 -35.95 37.71 25.10
N LEU A 497 -36.42 37.32 23.92
CA LEU A 497 -35.60 37.07 22.73
C LEU A 497 -36.04 38.01 21.61
N TYR A 498 -35.10 38.78 21.07
CA TYR A 498 -35.34 39.73 19.99
C TYR A 498 -35.01 39.11 18.62
N ARG A 499 -35.57 39.69 17.54
CA ARG A 499 -35.22 39.36 16.15
C ARG A 499 -35.34 37.87 15.82
N GLN A 500 -36.38 37.21 16.29
CA GLN A 500 -36.58 35.77 16.05
C GLN A 500 -37.38 35.57 14.78
N ALA A 501 -36.81 34.88 13.78
CA ALA A 501 -37.54 34.34 12.64
C ALA A 501 -38.47 33.21 13.13
N MET A 502 -39.75 33.52 13.27
CA MET A 502 -40.74 32.66 13.90
C MET A 502 -41.50 31.76 12.92
N TRP A 503 -41.53 32.14 11.65
CA TRP A 503 -42.25 31.43 10.61
C TRP A 503 -41.60 31.68 9.26
N THR A 504 -41.57 30.67 8.40
CA THR A 504 -41.00 30.79 7.06
C THR A 504 -41.87 30.10 6.02
N LYS A 505 -41.82 30.59 4.78
CA LYS A 505 -42.39 29.93 3.59
C LYS A 505 -41.47 30.13 2.40
N THR A 506 -41.40 29.12 1.54
CA THR A 506 -40.57 29.13 0.32
C THR A 506 -41.39 28.64 -0.87
N TRP A 507 -41.09 29.18 -2.04
CA TRP A 507 -41.73 28.88 -3.33
C TRP A 507 -40.69 28.46 -4.38
N SER A 508 -41.15 27.89 -5.48
CA SER A 508 -40.30 27.46 -6.61
C SER A 508 -39.64 28.63 -7.32
N GLY A 509 -40.34 29.76 -7.44
CA GLY A 509 -39.88 30.98 -8.11
C GLY A 509 -40.12 32.25 -7.29
N VAL A 510 -39.65 33.38 -7.84
CA VAL A 510 -39.90 34.71 -7.27
C VAL A 510 -41.27 35.18 -7.74
N ALA A 511 -42.18 35.45 -6.80
CA ALA A 511 -43.50 36.01 -7.09
C ALA A 511 -43.88 37.08 -6.05
N GLN A 512 -44.95 37.81 -6.34
CA GLN A 512 -45.52 38.77 -5.39
C GLN A 512 -46.43 38.02 -4.41
N HIS A 513 -46.28 38.32 -3.12
CA HIS A 513 -47.05 37.70 -2.04
C HIS A 513 -47.48 38.74 -1.00
N THR A 514 -48.53 38.39 -0.26
CA THR A 514 -49.06 39.17 0.87
C THR A 514 -49.00 38.36 2.16
N LEU A 515 -48.19 38.78 3.13
CA LEU A 515 -48.13 38.17 4.46
C LEU A 515 -48.89 39.03 5.46
N LYS A 516 -49.91 38.46 6.09
CA LYS A 516 -50.75 39.11 7.10
C LYS A 516 -50.64 38.39 8.44
N ILE A 517 -50.27 39.15 9.47
CA ILE A 517 -50.19 38.70 10.86
C ILE A 517 -51.39 39.25 11.61
N VAL A 518 -52.11 38.40 12.33
CA VAL A 518 -53.32 38.76 13.09
C VAL A 518 -53.14 38.41 14.56
N VAL A 519 -53.23 39.39 15.44
CA VAL A 519 -53.09 39.22 16.90
C VAL A 519 -54.29 38.42 17.44
N VAL A 520 -54.03 37.35 18.19
CA VAL A 520 -55.09 36.54 18.81
C VAL A 520 -55.68 37.22 20.04
N GLY A 521 -54.88 37.99 20.78
CA GLY A 521 -55.29 38.54 22.08
C GLY A 521 -55.29 37.45 23.18
N THR A 522 -54.26 36.61 23.21
CA THR A 522 -54.15 35.46 24.12
C THR A 522 -54.33 35.86 25.59
N ALA A 523 -55.28 35.23 26.28
CA ALA A 523 -55.59 35.50 27.67
C ALA A 523 -54.34 35.38 28.58
N GLY A 524 -54.14 36.36 29.47
CA GLY A 524 -53.02 36.42 30.41
C GLY A 524 -51.66 36.84 29.82
N ARG A 525 -51.50 36.84 28.48
CA ARG A 525 -50.26 37.20 27.79
C ARG A 525 -50.53 37.75 26.38
N PRO A 526 -51.26 38.87 26.23
CA PRO A 526 -51.77 39.28 24.94
C PRO A 526 -50.73 39.94 24.03
N ALA A 527 -49.52 40.26 24.53
CA ALA A 527 -48.59 41.13 23.82
C ALA A 527 -47.99 40.46 22.58
N VAL A 528 -47.99 41.16 21.45
CA VAL A 528 -47.27 40.78 20.23
C VAL A 528 -46.32 41.91 19.89
N THR A 529 -45.06 41.60 19.58
CA THR A 529 -44.07 42.58 19.13
C THR A 529 -43.43 42.05 17.86
N THR A 530 -43.68 42.73 16.75
CA THR A 530 -43.19 42.35 15.43
C THR A 530 -42.04 43.26 15.02
N ASP A 531 -41.07 42.68 14.34
CA ASP A 531 -39.76 43.30 14.05
C ASP A 531 -39.47 43.34 12.53
N GLY A 532 -40.50 43.08 11.71
CA GLY A 532 -40.43 43.06 10.25
C GLY A 532 -40.41 41.67 9.63
N ILE A 533 -39.96 41.59 8.39
CA ILE A 533 -39.81 40.35 7.62
C ILE A 533 -38.43 40.28 6.96
N ALA A 534 -37.93 39.06 6.74
CA ALA A 534 -36.84 38.82 5.80
C ALA A 534 -37.43 38.26 4.50
N VAL A 535 -36.90 38.71 3.36
CA VAL A 535 -37.29 38.23 2.02
C VAL A 535 -36.04 37.77 1.29
N LEU A 536 -36.10 36.61 0.65
CA LEU A 536 -35.03 36.08 -0.18
C LEU A 536 -35.46 36.10 -1.65
N ASN A 537 -34.62 36.69 -2.50
CA ASN A 537 -34.77 36.72 -3.96
C ASN A 537 -33.78 35.78 -4.63
#